data_AF-A0AA39VHT9-F1
#
_entry.id   AF-A0AA39VHT9-F1
#
_cell.length_a   1.000
_cell.length_b   1.000
_cell.length_c   1.000
_cell.angle_alpha   90.00
_cell.angle_beta   90.00
_cell.angle_gamma   90.00
#
_symmetry.space_group_name_H-M   'P 1'
#
loop_
_entity.id
_entity.type
_entity.pdbx_description
1 polymer ?
#
loop_
_entity_poly.entity_id
_entity_poly.type
_entity_poly.pdbx_seq_one_letter_code
_entity_poly.pdbx_strand_id
1 'polypeptide(L)'
;MTSKFWRWVLGLTYILAVAIIWITASFVVQSVVDAGVSPFLITYICNSLFVVYIPIAEIGRYLVDTYGSVLFWTSKRSSPLGELGDSEQAILLRESDVGVNADGSYPSVLAEGGEISQHGRVIDSGSEFVSHEFARTLSSIVKEEAEKGVDAKGRWTRTRVAKASLLICPFWFLAQLTFNLSLKYTTVTSNTILSSASSLFTFLVALAFLGEKFTWLKLVSVLLCMTGTIIVSLGDSETSTSLSAIASNPLLGDILALVSAAFYAVYITLIRKKLPDDDEKSGHASMAQFLGFLGLFNLIIFLPVAIILNFTKLEPFYMLTLKQFGLIVGKGLLDNVLSDYLWAKAVLLTTTTVATAGLTIQVPLAAVVDSLTGNAPHLMDYLGALAVMVGFAGINIPSDVFNRSKEANLELENENVSLTAQERANLELENENVSLTAQEHTPSILQNSTAVS
;
A
#
# COMPACT_ATOMS: atom_id res chain seq x y z
N MET A 1 13.50 17.71 -6.90
CA MET A 1 12.04 17.41 -7.09
C MET A 1 11.77 16.35 -8.16
N THR A 2 12.63 16.20 -9.17
CA THR A 2 12.41 15.30 -10.32
C THR A 2 12.28 13.82 -9.94
N SER A 3 13.10 13.28 -9.04
CA SER A 3 13.08 11.83 -8.72
C SER A 3 11.77 11.34 -8.10
N LYS A 4 11.16 12.09 -7.16
CA LYS A 4 9.88 11.71 -6.54
C LYS A 4 8.72 11.78 -7.52
N PHE A 5 8.69 12.80 -8.37
CA PHE A 5 7.68 12.94 -9.41
C PHE A 5 7.77 11.79 -10.43
N TRP A 6 8.97 11.46 -10.90
CA TRP A 6 9.18 10.34 -11.83
C TRP A 6 8.73 9.00 -11.25
N ARG A 7 8.98 8.75 -9.97
CA ARG A 7 8.52 7.53 -9.28
C ARG A 7 7.01 7.46 -9.19
N TRP A 8 6.35 8.59 -8.92
CA TRP A 8 4.90 8.67 -8.90
C TRP A 8 4.28 8.46 -10.29
N VAL A 9 4.82 9.08 -11.34
CA VAL A 9 4.39 8.86 -12.73
C VAL A 9 4.57 7.40 -13.14
N LEU A 10 5.68 6.77 -12.75
CA LEU A 10 5.91 5.34 -12.99
C LEU A 10 4.84 4.48 -12.31
N GLY A 11 4.47 4.81 -11.07
CA GLY A 11 3.38 4.15 -10.37
C GLY A 11 2.03 4.29 -11.06
N LEU A 12 1.69 5.49 -11.56
CA LEU A 12 0.48 5.70 -12.37
C LEU A 12 0.49 4.89 -13.67
N THR A 13 1.65 4.78 -14.32
CA THR A 13 1.81 3.97 -15.53
C THR A 13 1.55 2.50 -15.25
N TYR A 14 2.00 1.99 -14.11
CA TYR A 14 1.68 0.63 -13.68
C TYR A 14 0.19 0.41 -13.40
N ILE A 15 -0.51 1.38 -12.78
CA ILE A 15 -1.97 1.28 -12.58
C ILE A 15 -2.69 1.17 -13.93
N LEU A 16 -2.31 1.98 -14.90
CA LEU A 16 -2.93 1.94 -16.24
C LEU A 16 -2.65 0.60 -16.95
N ALA A 17 -1.41 0.11 -16.88
CA ALA A 17 -1.05 -1.18 -17.44
C ALA A 17 -1.87 -2.33 -16.80
N VAL A 18 -1.99 -2.32 -15.47
CA VAL A 18 -2.81 -3.27 -14.71
C VAL A 18 -4.27 -3.24 -15.16
N ALA A 19 -4.85 -2.04 -15.31
CA ALA A 19 -6.22 -1.87 -15.76
C ALA A 19 -6.46 -2.49 -17.14
N ILE A 20 -5.54 -2.28 -18.10
CA ILE A 20 -5.63 -2.87 -19.45
C ILE A 20 -5.52 -4.39 -19.39
N ILE A 21 -4.59 -4.92 -18.60
CA ILE A 21 -4.40 -6.37 -18.43
C ILE A 21 -5.68 -7.01 -17.88
N TRP A 22 -6.25 -6.43 -16.82
CA TRP A 22 -7.47 -6.96 -16.18
C TRP A 22 -8.68 -6.93 -17.12
N ILE A 23 -8.88 -5.86 -17.89
CA ILE A 23 -9.95 -5.80 -18.90
C ILE A 23 -9.74 -6.87 -19.97
N THR A 24 -8.50 -7.07 -20.44
CA THR A 24 -8.23 -8.11 -21.44
C THR A 24 -8.44 -9.52 -20.86
N ALA A 25 -8.05 -9.72 -19.60
CA ALA A 25 -8.19 -10.98 -18.90
C ALA A 25 -9.66 -11.33 -18.61
N SER A 26 -10.54 -10.34 -18.41
CA SER A 26 -11.96 -10.58 -18.14
C SER A 26 -12.66 -11.31 -19.30
N PHE A 27 -12.32 -11.00 -20.56
CA PHE A 27 -12.80 -11.72 -21.74
C PHE A 27 -12.35 -13.19 -21.76
N VAL A 28 -11.10 -13.46 -21.35
CA VAL A 28 -10.60 -14.83 -21.23
C VAL A 28 -11.34 -15.57 -20.13
N VAL A 29 -11.60 -14.93 -18.98
CA VAL A 29 -12.38 -15.52 -17.89
C VAL A 29 -13.78 -15.88 -18.34
N GLN A 30 -14.48 -14.98 -19.03
CA GLN A 30 -15.81 -15.25 -19.59
C GLN A 30 -15.79 -16.51 -20.46
N SER A 31 -14.83 -16.60 -21.41
CA SER A 31 -14.71 -17.76 -22.29
C SER A 31 -14.44 -19.09 -21.56
N VAL A 32 -13.74 -19.04 -20.43
CA VAL A 32 -13.40 -20.23 -19.62
C VAL A 32 -14.57 -20.64 -18.72
N VAL A 33 -15.28 -19.67 -18.17
CA VAL A 33 -16.47 -19.90 -17.33
C VAL A 33 -17.63 -20.43 -18.16
N ASP A 34 -17.87 -19.88 -19.36
CA ASP A 34 -18.87 -20.38 -20.30
C ASP A 34 -18.61 -21.84 -20.70
N ALA A 35 -17.35 -22.27 -20.63
CA ALA A 35 -16.94 -23.65 -20.87
C ALA A 35 -17.11 -24.58 -19.65
N GLY A 36 -17.71 -24.10 -18.55
CA GLY A 36 -18.11 -24.88 -17.38
C GLY A 36 -17.05 -25.07 -16.30
N VAL A 37 -15.95 -24.30 -16.33
CA VAL A 37 -14.90 -24.39 -15.30
C VAL A 37 -15.32 -23.66 -14.02
N SER A 38 -15.11 -24.29 -12.86
CA SER A 38 -15.44 -23.64 -11.58
C SER A 38 -14.59 -22.37 -11.32
N PRO A 39 -15.21 -21.26 -10.86
CA PRO A 39 -14.51 -20.05 -10.40
C PRO A 39 -13.50 -20.29 -9.27
N PHE A 40 -13.76 -21.21 -8.34
CA PHE A 40 -12.81 -21.53 -7.27
C PHE A 40 -11.55 -22.18 -7.85
N LEU A 41 -11.72 -23.10 -8.80
CA LEU A 41 -10.61 -23.76 -9.48
C LEU A 41 -9.72 -22.77 -10.24
N ILE A 42 -10.35 -21.83 -10.96
CA ILE A 42 -9.64 -20.74 -11.63
C ILE A 42 -8.85 -19.93 -10.60
N THR A 43 -9.47 -19.54 -9.49
CA THR A 43 -8.83 -18.75 -8.42
C THR A 43 -7.67 -19.49 -7.76
N TYR A 44 -7.85 -20.78 -7.46
CA TYR A 44 -6.83 -21.60 -6.82
C TYR A 44 -5.60 -21.76 -7.71
N ILE A 45 -5.80 -22.09 -9.00
CA ILE A 45 -4.70 -22.22 -9.97
C ILE A 45 -4.00 -20.87 -10.12
N CYS A 46 -4.75 -19.80 -10.35
CA CYS A 46 -4.19 -18.47 -10.58
C CYS A 46 -3.38 -17.95 -9.36
N ASN A 47 -3.90 -18.08 -8.14
CA ASN A 47 -3.19 -17.66 -6.93
C ASN A 47 -1.97 -18.54 -6.62
N SER A 48 -2.00 -19.81 -7.03
CA SER A 48 -0.85 -20.70 -6.85
C SER A 48 0.30 -20.38 -7.82
N LEU A 49 0.00 -19.81 -9.00
CA LEU A 49 1.02 -19.45 -10.01
C LEU A 49 2.01 -18.40 -9.52
N PHE A 50 1.68 -17.64 -8.47
CA PHE A 50 2.65 -16.76 -7.82
C PHE A 50 3.93 -17.48 -7.38
N VAL A 51 3.87 -18.80 -7.10
CA VAL A 51 5.05 -19.60 -6.75
C VAL A 51 6.16 -19.53 -7.79
N VAL A 52 5.83 -19.24 -9.05
CA VAL A 52 6.78 -19.05 -10.16
C VAL A 52 7.76 -17.90 -9.86
N TYR A 53 7.41 -16.94 -9.01
CA TYR A 53 8.32 -15.88 -8.60
C TYR A 53 9.49 -16.35 -7.73
N ILE A 54 9.38 -17.48 -7.02
CA ILE A 54 10.47 -18.00 -6.19
C ILE A 54 11.70 -18.34 -7.05
N PRO A 55 11.62 -19.23 -8.07
CA PRO A 55 12.76 -19.53 -8.91
C PRO A 55 13.22 -18.30 -9.71
N ILE A 56 12.31 -17.46 -10.22
CA ILE A 56 12.67 -16.23 -10.95
C ILE A 56 13.50 -15.29 -10.07
N ALA A 57 13.07 -15.06 -8.83
CA ALA A 57 13.78 -14.17 -7.92
C ALA A 57 15.12 -14.75 -7.46
N GLU A 58 15.21 -16.08 -7.32
CA GLU A 58 16.45 -16.75 -6.95
C GLU A 58 17.48 -16.72 -8.08
N ILE A 59 17.04 -16.98 -9.32
CA ILE A 59 17.87 -16.81 -10.52
C ILE A 59 18.31 -15.35 -10.64
N GLY A 60 17.42 -14.39 -10.42
CA GLY A 60 17.77 -12.97 -10.43
C GLY A 60 18.84 -12.62 -9.38
N ARG A 61 18.73 -13.15 -8.16
CA ARG A 61 19.78 -12.98 -7.13
C ARG A 61 21.09 -13.63 -7.54
N TYR A 62 21.04 -14.87 -8.03
CA TYR A 62 22.22 -15.59 -8.49
C TYR A 62 22.94 -14.84 -9.61
N LEU A 63 22.21 -14.36 -10.62
CA LEU A 63 22.79 -13.58 -11.72
C LEU A 63 23.41 -12.26 -11.24
N VAL A 64 22.76 -11.54 -10.34
CA VAL A 64 23.32 -10.31 -9.74
C VAL A 64 24.55 -10.61 -8.88
N ASP A 65 24.57 -11.77 -8.22
CA ASP A 65 25.66 -12.18 -7.35
C ASP A 65 26.86 -12.72 -8.14
N THR A 66 26.62 -13.37 -9.29
CA THR A 66 27.65 -13.90 -10.20
C THR A 66 28.19 -12.87 -11.19
N TYR A 67 27.34 -11.99 -11.75
CA TYR A 67 27.73 -11.01 -12.78
C TYR A 67 27.88 -9.57 -12.25
N GLY A 68 27.83 -9.39 -10.93
CA GLY A 68 27.65 -8.14 -10.19
C GLY A 68 28.70 -7.03 -10.30
N SER A 69 29.48 -6.93 -11.37
CA SER A 69 30.37 -5.77 -11.65
C SER A 69 29.95 -4.97 -12.89
N VAL A 70 29.40 -5.61 -13.92
CA VAL A 70 29.23 -4.93 -15.23
C VAL A 70 27.96 -4.07 -15.30
N LEU A 71 26.86 -4.48 -14.65
CA LEU A 71 25.59 -3.74 -14.72
C LEU A 71 25.53 -2.57 -13.72
N PHE A 72 26.30 -2.63 -12.63
CA PHE A 72 26.29 -1.63 -11.55
C PHE A 72 26.98 -0.31 -11.95
N TRP A 73 27.87 -0.34 -12.96
CA TRP A 73 28.53 0.88 -13.47
C TRP A 73 27.63 1.73 -14.38
N THR A 74 26.53 1.16 -14.90
CA THR A 74 25.62 1.89 -15.81
C THR A 74 24.65 2.81 -15.07
N SER A 75 24.27 2.45 -13.83
CA SER A 75 23.28 3.20 -13.04
C SER A 75 23.89 4.36 -12.24
N LYS A 76 25.22 4.38 -12.05
CA LYS A 76 25.93 5.47 -11.33
C LYS A 76 26.37 6.64 -12.22
N ARG A 77 26.03 6.64 -13.52
CA ARG A 77 26.57 7.63 -14.48
C ARG A 77 25.73 8.91 -14.65
N SER A 78 24.76 9.17 -13.79
CA SER A 78 24.00 10.44 -13.77
C SER A 78 24.18 11.20 -12.46
N SER A 79 25.42 11.63 -12.18
CA SER A 79 25.76 12.84 -11.40
C SER A 79 27.29 13.04 -11.42
N PRO A 80 27.85 13.87 -12.33
CA PRO A 80 29.21 14.37 -12.19
C PRO A 80 29.16 15.78 -11.60
N LEU A 81 29.54 15.92 -10.33
CA LEU A 81 30.28 17.03 -9.70
C LEU A 81 29.92 17.13 -8.22
N GLY A 82 30.92 16.99 -7.37
CA GLY A 82 30.85 17.35 -5.95
C GLY A 82 31.05 16.17 -5.02
N GLU A 83 32.28 15.66 -4.94
CA GLU A 83 32.88 15.11 -3.71
C GLU A 83 34.36 14.77 -3.99
N LEU A 84 35.13 15.82 -4.29
CA LEU A 84 36.57 15.84 -4.09
C LEU A 84 36.77 16.69 -2.84
N GLY A 85 36.65 16.08 -1.66
CA GLY A 85 36.63 16.80 -0.38
C GLY A 85 36.95 15.99 0.87
N ASP A 86 36.76 14.67 0.87
CA ASP A 86 36.86 13.86 2.10
C ASP A 86 38.04 12.87 2.15
N SER A 87 39.05 13.03 1.28
CA SER A 87 40.25 12.17 1.31
C SER A 87 41.47 12.78 2.02
N GLU A 88 41.37 13.99 2.60
CA GLU A 88 42.51 14.65 3.27
C GLU A 88 42.49 14.58 4.81
N GLN A 89 41.42 14.06 5.44
CA GLN A 89 41.36 13.95 6.92
C GLN A 89 41.77 12.57 7.49
N ALA A 90 42.03 11.56 6.66
CA ALA A 90 42.45 10.24 7.14
C ALA A 90 43.99 10.04 7.18
N ILE A 91 44.78 11.02 6.70
CA ILE A 91 46.26 10.92 6.63
C ILE A 91 46.95 11.72 7.73
N LEU A 92 46.24 12.63 8.43
CA LEU A 92 46.83 13.50 9.47
C LEU A 92 46.69 12.98 10.92
N LEU A 93 46.25 11.74 11.13
CA LEU A 93 46.16 11.12 12.47
C LEU A 93 46.99 9.82 12.61
N ARG A 94 47.97 9.58 11.72
CA ARG A 94 48.83 8.39 11.76
C ARG A 94 50.32 8.69 11.94
N GLU A 95 50.68 9.88 12.40
CA GLU A 95 52.09 10.23 12.59
C GLU A 95 52.32 11.14 13.82
N SER A 96 51.97 10.62 15.00
CA SER A 96 52.49 11.10 16.29
C SER A 96 52.08 10.12 17.39
N ASP A 97 52.88 9.07 17.58
CA ASP A 97 53.55 8.83 18.87
C ASP A 97 54.32 7.50 18.84
N VAL A 98 55.64 7.66 18.88
CA VAL A 98 56.61 6.64 19.23
C VAL A 98 56.71 6.62 20.76
N GLY A 99 56.57 5.45 21.40
CA GLY A 99 57.32 5.22 22.63
C GLY A 99 56.84 4.13 23.60
N VAL A 100 57.45 2.95 23.47
CA VAL A 100 58.17 2.23 24.55
C VAL A 100 57.40 1.33 25.57
N ASN A 101 57.85 0.04 25.56
CA ASN A 101 57.88 -1.04 26.61
C ASN A 101 56.64 -1.92 26.85
N ALA A 102 56.69 -3.23 26.51
CA ALA A 102 57.16 -4.41 27.30
C ALA A 102 56.12 -4.83 28.38
N ASP A 103 55.65 -6.05 28.59
CA ASP A 103 56.15 -7.44 28.50
C ASP A 103 54.88 -8.34 28.55
N GLY A 104 54.73 -9.50 27.89
CA GLY A 104 55.10 -10.81 28.45
C GLY A 104 53.90 -11.73 28.81
N SER A 105 53.71 -12.81 28.03
CA SER A 105 53.22 -14.17 28.40
C SER A 105 51.74 -14.49 28.78
N TYR A 106 51.19 -15.50 28.08
CA TYR A 106 50.25 -16.55 28.56
C TYR A 106 51.03 -17.90 28.62
N PRO A 107 50.48 -19.09 28.99
CA PRO A 107 49.24 -19.46 29.71
C PRO A 107 49.47 -20.58 30.78
N SER A 108 48.36 -21.11 31.32
CA SER A 108 48.09 -22.50 31.79
C SER A 108 47.96 -22.74 33.30
N VAL A 109 46.95 -23.54 33.70
CA VAL A 109 47.06 -24.78 34.51
C VAL A 109 45.67 -25.37 34.81
N LEU A 110 45.63 -26.72 34.76
CA LEU A 110 44.56 -27.70 34.98
C LEU A 110 44.34 -28.05 36.48
N ALA A 111 43.19 -28.71 36.72
CA ALA A 111 42.92 -29.70 37.80
C ALA A 111 42.83 -29.12 39.24
N GLU A 112 42.14 -29.67 40.24
CA GLU A 112 41.65 -31.03 40.54
C GLU A 112 40.78 -30.94 41.82
N GLY A 113 40.04 -31.99 42.21
CA GLY A 113 39.62 -32.19 43.61
C GLY A 113 38.16 -32.61 43.84
N GLY A 114 37.93 -33.84 44.30
CA GLY A 114 36.62 -34.47 44.43
C GLY A 114 36.14 -34.79 45.86
N GLU A 115 35.29 -35.84 45.92
CA GLU A 115 34.79 -36.63 47.07
C GLU A 115 33.37 -36.38 47.67
N ILE A 116 32.41 -37.14 47.12
CA ILE A 116 31.52 -38.18 47.71
C ILE A 116 30.93 -38.03 49.14
N SER A 117 29.58 -38.04 49.20
CA SER A 117 28.79 -38.84 50.19
C SER A 117 27.39 -39.21 49.68
N GLN A 118 26.99 -40.46 49.95
CA GLN A 118 25.71 -41.15 49.64
C GLN A 118 24.56 -40.62 50.53
N HIS A 119 23.24 -40.86 50.38
CA HIS A 119 22.41 -41.88 49.71
C HIS A 119 20.94 -41.40 49.72
N GLY A 120 20.14 -41.66 48.66
CA GLY A 120 18.67 -41.53 48.69
C GLY A 120 18.02 -41.29 47.32
N ARG A 121 17.51 -42.36 46.67
CA ARG A 121 16.84 -42.42 45.35
C ARG A 121 15.71 -41.38 45.14
N VAL A 122 15.56 -40.87 43.91
CA VAL A 122 14.42 -41.12 42.97
C VAL A 122 14.47 -40.15 41.75
N ILE A 123 14.70 -40.75 40.56
CA ILE A 123 14.11 -40.47 39.23
C ILE A 123 14.37 -39.12 38.49
N ASP A 124 15.11 -39.26 37.38
CA ASP A 124 14.89 -38.67 36.03
C ASP A 124 14.76 -37.15 35.86
N SER A 125 15.85 -36.47 35.46
CA SER A 125 15.81 -35.09 34.91
C SER A 125 17.05 -34.73 34.06
N GLY A 126 17.69 -35.73 33.43
CA GLY A 126 18.94 -35.53 32.66
C GLY A 126 18.76 -35.14 31.19
N SER A 127 17.57 -35.36 30.61
CA SER A 127 17.34 -35.13 29.17
C SER A 127 16.68 -33.79 28.84
N GLU A 128 16.01 -33.16 29.81
CA GLU A 128 15.37 -31.85 29.64
C GLU A 128 16.38 -30.69 29.70
N PHE A 129 17.44 -30.82 30.48
CA PHE A 129 18.45 -29.76 30.64
C PHE A 129 19.29 -29.55 29.37
N VAL A 130 19.70 -30.65 28.71
CA VAL A 130 20.48 -30.61 27.45
C VAL A 130 19.63 -30.07 26.29
N SER A 131 18.33 -30.38 26.27
CA SER A 131 17.39 -29.87 25.26
C SER A 131 17.14 -28.36 25.44
N HIS A 132 17.08 -27.87 26.67
CA HIS A 132 16.80 -26.46 26.95
C HIS A 132 18.02 -25.56 26.70
N GLU A 133 19.24 -26.08 26.87
CA GLU A 133 20.48 -25.36 26.56
C GLU A 133 20.76 -25.36 25.05
N PHE A 134 20.56 -26.48 24.36
CA PHE A 134 20.59 -26.53 22.89
C PHE A 134 19.49 -25.67 22.26
N ALA A 135 18.27 -25.65 22.81
CA ALA A 135 17.19 -24.78 22.35
C ALA A 135 17.46 -23.29 22.65
N ARG A 136 18.16 -22.96 23.75
CA ARG A 136 18.60 -21.58 24.02
C ARG A 136 19.71 -21.15 23.06
N THR A 137 20.64 -22.04 22.72
CA THR A 137 21.71 -21.77 21.75
C THR A 137 21.18 -21.70 20.33
N LEU A 138 20.22 -22.56 19.96
CA LEU A 138 19.50 -22.46 18.68
C LEU A 138 18.64 -21.20 18.63
N SER A 139 17.98 -20.83 19.74
CA SER A 139 17.24 -19.59 19.90
C SER A 139 18.14 -18.37 19.82
N SER A 140 19.34 -18.41 20.41
CA SER A 140 20.31 -17.32 20.33
C SER A 140 20.94 -17.20 18.95
N ILE A 141 21.22 -18.32 18.27
CA ILE A 141 21.69 -18.34 16.87
C ILE A 141 20.59 -17.83 15.92
N VAL A 142 19.33 -18.24 16.12
CA VAL A 142 18.17 -17.72 15.37
C VAL A 142 17.89 -16.25 15.69
N LYS A 143 18.24 -15.79 16.90
CA LYS A 143 18.07 -14.40 17.34
C LYS A 143 19.21 -13.51 16.85
N GLU A 144 20.45 -14.02 16.76
CA GLU A 144 21.60 -13.33 16.15
C GLU A 144 21.45 -13.23 14.62
N GLU A 145 20.97 -14.26 13.92
CA GLU A 145 20.61 -14.14 12.49
C GLU A 145 19.42 -13.18 12.26
N ALA A 146 18.54 -13.02 13.25
CA ALA A 146 17.40 -12.10 13.18
C ALA A 146 17.78 -10.63 13.42
N GLU A 147 18.92 -10.33 14.05
CA GLU A 147 19.35 -8.95 14.32
C GLU A 147 19.94 -8.25 13.08
N LYS A 148 20.32 -8.98 12.04
CA LYS A 148 20.52 -8.43 10.69
C LYS A 148 19.57 -9.11 9.71
N GLY A 149 18.30 -8.70 9.73
CA GLY A 149 17.28 -9.09 8.75
C GLY A 149 17.54 -8.61 7.31
N VAL A 150 18.79 -8.36 6.95
CA VAL A 150 19.28 -7.81 5.69
C VAL A 150 20.62 -8.51 5.35
N ASP A 151 20.78 -8.95 4.10
CA ASP A 151 22.01 -9.57 3.61
C ASP A 151 23.16 -8.56 3.46
N ALA A 152 24.38 -9.04 3.20
CA ALA A 152 25.57 -8.20 3.03
C ALA A 152 25.45 -7.16 1.90
N LYS A 153 24.45 -7.27 1.02
CA LYS A 153 24.15 -6.36 -0.09
C LYS A 153 22.95 -5.43 0.21
N GLY A 154 22.48 -5.37 1.45
CA GLY A 154 21.37 -4.49 1.81
C GLY A 154 19.99 -5.02 1.40
N ARG A 155 19.84 -6.29 1.00
CA ARG A 155 18.54 -6.88 0.58
C ARG A 155 17.93 -7.69 1.72
N TRP A 156 16.61 -7.82 1.78
CA TRP A 156 15.98 -8.63 2.83
C TRP A 156 16.35 -10.11 2.73
N THR A 157 16.54 -10.74 3.90
CA THR A 157 16.76 -12.19 3.99
C THR A 157 15.48 -12.95 3.59
N ARG A 158 15.65 -14.15 3.03
CA ARG A 158 14.50 -14.99 2.61
C ARG A 158 13.53 -15.23 3.77
N THR A 159 14.06 -15.49 4.96
CA THR A 159 13.28 -15.71 6.19
C THR A 159 12.46 -14.48 6.58
N ARG A 160 13.01 -13.27 6.43
CA ARG A 160 12.27 -12.04 6.72
C ARG A 160 11.13 -11.82 5.73
N VAL A 161 11.38 -12.00 4.43
CA VAL A 161 10.34 -11.89 3.40
C VAL A 161 9.27 -12.95 3.59
N ALA A 162 9.65 -14.21 3.84
CA ALA A 162 8.70 -15.29 4.09
C ALA A 162 7.84 -15.05 5.33
N LYS A 163 8.39 -14.55 6.44
CA LYS A 163 7.61 -14.16 7.62
C LYS A 163 6.61 -13.04 7.32
N ALA A 164 7.01 -12.04 6.53
CA ALA A 164 6.10 -10.96 6.11
C ALA A 164 4.99 -11.49 5.18
N SER A 165 5.32 -12.32 4.20
CA SER A 165 4.35 -12.99 3.33
C SER A 165 3.38 -13.86 4.11
N LEU A 166 3.86 -14.62 5.10
CA LEU A 166 3.02 -15.49 5.94
C LEU A 166 2.00 -14.68 6.76
N LEU A 167 2.42 -13.53 7.30
CA LEU A 167 1.54 -12.62 8.04
C LEU A 167 0.44 -12.03 7.14
N ILE A 168 0.77 -11.71 5.89
CA ILE A 168 -0.14 -11.03 4.94
C ILE A 168 -1.04 -12.03 4.19
N CYS A 169 -0.57 -13.27 3.99
CA CYS A 169 -1.27 -14.35 3.30
C CYS A 169 -2.74 -14.56 3.70
N PRO A 170 -3.12 -14.66 4.99
CA PRO A 170 -4.52 -14.89 5.36
C PRO A 170 -5.44 -13.76 4.92
N PHE A 171 -4.98 -12.50 4.91
CA PHE A 171 -5.80 -11.36 4.49
C PHE A 171 -6.06 -11.37 2.99
N TRP A 172 -5.03 -11.61 2.18
CA TRP A 172 -5.18 -11.79 0.74
C TRP A 172 -6.16 -12.90 0.43
N PHE A 173 -5.95 -14.06 1.08
CA PHE A 173 -6.80 -15.21 0.81
C PHE A 173 -8.26 -14.97 1.23
N LEU A 174 -8.49 -14.50 2.46
CA LEU A 174 -9.85 -14.26 2.95
C LEU A 174 -10.57 -13.23 2.08
N ALA A 175 -9.88 -12.19 1.60
CA ALA A 175 -10.44 -11.26 0.63
C ALA A 175 -10.91 -11.99 -0.63
N GLN A 176 -10.06 -12.80 -1.26
CA GLN A 176 -10.41 -13.49 -2.51
C GLN A 176 -11.45 -14.59 -2.31
N LEU A 177 -11.41 -15.32 -1.19
CA LEU A 177 -12.39 -16.34 -0.87
C LEU A 177 -13.77 -15.71 -0.70
N THR A 178 -13.89 -14.70 0.16
CA THR A 178 -15.17 -14.06 0.43
C THR A 178 -15.74 -13.35 -0.81
N PHE A 179 -14.89 -12.79 -1.69
CA PHE A 179 -15.30 -12.27 -3.00
C PHE A 179 -15.86 -13.34 -3.95
N ASN A 180 -15.20 -14.49 -4.03
CA ASN A 180 -15.69 -15.57 -4.89
C ASN A 180 -16.97 -16.20 -4.33
N LEU A 181 -17.08 -16.30 -3.00
CA LEU A 181 -18.31 -16.78 -2.36
C LEU A 181 -19.46 -15.77 -2.53
N SER A 182 -19.21 -14.46 -2.49
CA SER A 182 -20.27 -13.47 -2.68
C SER A 182 -20.92 -13.60 -4.06
N LEU A 183 -20.13 -13.80 -5.13
CA LEU A 183 -20.65 -14.05 -6.49
C LEU A 183 -21.57 -15.28 -6.59
N LYS A 184 -21.46 -16.25 -5.66
CA LYS A 184 -22.36 -17.41 -5.61
C LYS A 184 -23.73 -17.07 -4.99
N TYR A 185 -23.79 -16.07 -4.12
CA TYR A 185 -24.95 -15.77 -3.28
C TYR A 185 -25.66 -14.46 -3.65
N THR A 186 -24.96 -13.49 -4.25
CA THR A 186 -25.51 -12.20 -4.71
C THR A 186 -25.27 -12.01 -6.22
N THR A 187 -25.83 -10.95 -6.79
CA THR A 187 -25.66 -10.61 -8.21
C THR A 187 -24.29 -10.01 -8.49
N VAL A 188 -23.80 -10.13 -9.73
CA VAL A 188 -22.52 -9.53 -10.17
C VAL A 188 -22.53 -8.02 -9.95
N THR A 189 -23.67 -7.37 -10.20
CA THR A 189 -23.89 -5.94 -9.97
C THR A 189 -23.78 -5.57 -8.51
N SER A 190 -24.56 -6.21 -7.63
CA SER A 190 -24.49 -5.98 -6.18
C SER A 190 -23.08 -6.21 -5.66
N ASN A 191 -22.41 -7.28 -6.13
CA ASN A 191 -21.03 -7.58 -5.78
C ASN A 191 -20.06 -6.47 -6.20
N THR A 192 -20.21 -5.93 -7.42
CA THR A 192 -19.36 -4.85 -7.95
C THR A 192 -19.57 -3.55 -7.17
N ILE A 193 -20.83 -3.20 -6.89
CA ILE A 193 -21.20 -2.06 -6.05
C ILE A 193 -20.55 -2.17 -4.67
N LEU A 194 -20.68 -3.32 -4.00
CA LEU A 194 -20.16 -3.50 -2.64
C LEU A 194 -18.64 -3.61 -2.59
N SER A 195 -18.02 -4.27 -3.57
CA SER A 195 -16.56 -4.38 -3.66
C SER A 195 -15.89 -3.04 -4.02
N SER A 196 -16.60 -2.11 -4.67
CA SER A 196 -16.10 -0.75 -4.92
C SER A 196 -15.81 0.04 -3.62
N ALA A 197 -16.46 -0.33 -2.50
CA ALA A 197 -16.19 0.22 -1.18
C ALA A 197 -14.78 -0.08 -0.66
N SER A 198 -14.04 -0.99 -1.29
CA SER A 198 -12.64 -1.30 -0.96
C SER A 198 -11.73 -0.07 -1.06
N SER A 199 -12.03 0.87 -1.96
CA SER A 199 -11.31 2.15 -2.10
C SER A 199 -11.49 3.04 -0.86
N LEU A 200 -12.72 3.14 -0.37
CA LEU A 200 -13.06 3.87 0.87
C LEU A 200 -12.43 3.20 2.09
N PHE A 201 -12.54 1.87 2.22
CA PHE A 201 -11.88 1.16 3.31
C PHE A 201 -10.36 1.31 3.25
N THR A 202 -9.76 1.26 2.06
CA THR A 202 -8.31 1.47 1.90
C THR A 202 -7.91 2.85 2.38
N PHE A 203 -8.68 3.89 2.02
CA PHE A 203 -8.44 5.25 2.52
C PHE A 203 -8.50 5.31 4.05
N LEU A 204 -9.57 4.78 4.67
CA LEU A 204 -9.74 4.80 6.13
C LEU A 204 -8.63 4.05 6.86
N VAL A 205 -8.28 2.85 6.39
CA VAL A 205 -7.23 2.02 6.98
C VAL A 205 -5.84 2.68 6.77
N ALA A 206 -5.59 3.32 5.63
CA ALA A 206 -4.35 4.05 5.38
C ALA A 206 -4.20 5.27 6.30
N LEU A 207 -5.28 6.03 6.56
CA LEU A 207 -5.27 7.10 7.57
C LEU A 207 -4.90 6.55 8.95
N ALA A 208 -5.49 5.43 9.35
CA ALA A 208 -5.29 4.85 10.68
C ALA A 208 -3.90 4.21 10.88
N PHE A 209 -3.38 3.50 9.88
CA PHE A 209 -2.18 2.65 10.05
C PHE A 209 -0.91 3.15 9.37
N LEU A 210 -1.03 3.99 8.33
CA LEU A 210 0.09 4.58 7.58
C LEU A 210 0.32 6.05 7.93
N GLY A 211 -0.59 6.69 8.68
CA GLY A 211 -0.49 8.11 9.02
C GLY A 211 -0.66 9.01 7.79
N GLU A 212 -1.42 8.56 6.77
CA GLU A 212 -1.75 9.44 5.64
C GLU A 212 -2.50 10.69 6.13
N LYS A 213 -2.18 11.86 5.57
CA LYS A 213 -2.88 13.10 5.91
C LYS A 213 -4.31 13.05 5.38
N PHE A 214 -5.28 13.24 6.29
CA PHE A 214 -6.67 13.44 5.93
C PHE A 214 -6.81 14.75 5.15
N THR A 215 -7.57 14.72 4.06
CA THR A 215 -7.94 15.91 3.29
C THR A 215 -9.32 15.67 2.73
N TRP A 216 -10.22 16.65 2.87
CA TRP A 216 -11.58 16.58 2.34
C TRP A 216 -11.60 16.28 0.85
N LEU A 217 -10.65 16.86 0.09
CA LEU A 217 -10.47 16.58 -1.34
C LEU A 217 -10.29 15.08 -1.60
N LYS A 218 -9.43 14.38 -0.84
CA LYS A 218 -9.22 12.93 -1.01
C LYS A 218 -10.48 12.13 -0.68
N LEU A 219 -11.18 12.48 0.39
CA LEU A 219 -12.42 11.78 0.77
C LEU A 219 -13.50 11.95 -0.30
N VAL A 220 -13.78 13.20 -0.72
CA VAL A 220 -14.76 13.49 -1.77
C VAL A 220 -14.39 12.78 -3.07
N SER A 221 -13.10 12.76 -3.41
CA SER A 221 -12.63 12.12 -4.62
C SER A 221 -12.76 10.59 -4.60
N VAL A 222 -12.48 9.94 -3.46
CA VAL A 222 -12.71 8.49 -3.28
C VAL A 222 -14.21 8.17 -3.37
N LEU A 223 -15.06 8.98 -2.75
CA LEU A 223 -16.52 8.82 -2.85
C LEU A 223 -17.02 9.03 -4.28
N LEU A 224 -16.40 9.94 -5.04
CA LEU A 224 -16.74 10.18 -6.43
C LEU A 224 -16.32 9.02 -7.35
N CYS A 225 -15.14 8.43 -7.13
CA CYS A 225 -14.72 7.19 -7.77
C CYS A 225 -15.70 6.04 -7.48
N MET A 226 -16.07 5.85 -6.20
CA MET A 226 -17.03 4.84 -5.79
C MET A 226 -18.42 5.07 -6.44
N THR A 227 -18.92 6.31 -6.40
CA THR A 227 -20.22 6.68 -7.01
C THR A 227 -20.22 6.44 -8.51
N GLY A 228 -19.12 6.76 -9.21
CA GLY A 228 -19.00 6.53 -10.65
C GLY A 228 -19.08 5.04 -11.00
N THR A 229 -18.38 4.17 -10.25
CA THR A 229 -18.49 2.71 -10.41
C THR A 229 -19.91 2.21 -10.15
N ILE A 230 -20.61 2.76 -9.16
CA ILE A 230 -22.02 2.40 -8.86
C ILE A 230 -22.93 2.77 -10.03
N ILE A 231 -22.78 3.98 -10.59
CA ILE A 231 -23.60 4.45 -11.72
C ILE A 231 -23.44 3.51 -12.92
N VAL A 232 -22.19 3.17 -13.29
CA VAL A 232 -21.95 2.26 -14.42
C VAL A 232 -22.51 0.87 -14.13
N SER A 233 -22.26 0.34 -12.93
CA SER A 233 -22.76 -0.99 -12.58
C SER A 233 -24.29 -1.10 -12.62
N LEU A 234 -25.01 -0.03 -12.27
CA LEU A 234 -26.47 0.03 -12.41
C LEU A 234 -26.92 0.14 -13.88
N GLY A 235 -26.17 0.87 -14.72
CA GLY A 235 -26.44 0.96 -16.16
C GLY A 235 -26.31 -0.39 -16.88
N ASP A 236 -25.26 -1.14 -16.56
CA ASP A 236 -25.02 -2.49 -17.10
C ASP A 236 -26.15 -3.46 -16.72
N SER A 237 -26.76 -3.29 -15.54
CA SER A 237 -27.89 -4.10 -15.10
C SER A 237 -29.18 -3.88 -15.86
N GLU A 238 -29.46 -2.65 -16.28
CA GLU A 238 -30.66 -2.36 -17.09
C GLU A 238 -30.58 -2.97 -18.48
N THR A 239 -29.36 -3.18 -19.01
CA THR A 239 -29.14 -3.80 -20.32
C THR A 239 -29.22 -5.34 -20.26
N SER A 240 -28.97 -5.93 -19.09
CA SER A 240 -28.86 -7.38 -18.86
C SER A 240 -30.08 -7.99 -18.16
N THR A 241 -31.26 -7.37 -18.29
CA THR A 241 -32.54 -7.79 -17.68
C THR A 241 -32.99 -9.22 -18.05
N SER A 242 -32.27 -9.95 -18.92
CA SER A 242 -32.53 -11.35 -19.25
C SER A 242 -31.71 -12.37 -18.44
N LEU A 243 -30.77 -11.97 -17.58
CA LEU A 243 -29.89 -12.92 -16.88
C LEU A 243 -29.57 -12.57 -15.42
N SER A 244 -30.50 -11.96 -14.68
CA SER A 244 -30.39 -11.88 -13.22
C SER A 244 -30.50 -13.30 -12.64
N ALA A 245 -29.39 -14.04 -12.64
CA ALA A 245 -29.28 -15.32 -11.94
C ALA A 245 -29.82 -15.12 -10.53
N ILE A 246 -30.89 -15.83 -10.19
CA ILE A 246 -31.63 -15.67 -8.94
C ILE A 246 -30.63 -15.83 -7.79
N ALA A 247 -30.33 -14.72 -7.11
CA ALA A 247 -29.46 -14.71 -5.95
C ALA A 247 -30.10 -15.58 -4.86
N SER A 248 -29.47 -16.72 -4.56
CA SER A 248 -30.04 -17.69 -3.63
C SER A 248 -30.15 -17.14 -2.20
N ASN A 249 -29.17 -16.33 -1.78
CA ASN A 249 -29.14 -15.65 -0.49
C ASN A 249 -28.42 -14.28 -0.62
N PRO A 250 -29.10 -13.25 -1.16
CA PRO A 250 -28.48 -11.96 -1.49
C PRO A 250 -27.78 -11.31 -0.29
N LEU A 251 -28.42 -11.32 0.88
CA LEU A 251 -27.87 -10.72 2.10
C LEU A 251 -26.52 -11.32 2.51
N LEU A 252 -26.39 -12.66 2.43
CA LEU A 252 -25.14 -13.33 2.75
C LEU A 252 -24.05 -12.95 1.75
N GLY A 253 -24.38 -12.92 0.46
CA GLY A 253 -23.46 -12.50 -0.59
C GLY A 253 -23.00 -11.05 -0.42
N ASP A 254 -23.91 -10.15 -0.07
CA ASP A 254 -23.61 -8.74 0.14
C ASP A 254 -22.67 -8.51 1.34
N ILE A 255 -22.92 -9.20 2.46
CA ILE A 255 -22.03 -9.19 3.64
C ILE A 255 -20.64 -9.72 3.25
N LEU A 256 -20.57 -10.82 2.49
CA LEU A 256 -19.31 -11.41 2.06
C LEU A 256 -18.52 -10.48 1.11
N ALA A 257 -19.20 -9.77 0.21
CA ALA A 257 -18.57 -8.80 -0.68
C ALA A 257 -17.97 -7.62 0.11
N LEU A 258 -18.68 -7.14 1.13
CA LEU A 258 -18.19 -6.06 2.00
C LEU A 258 -17.02 -6.51 2.88
N VAL A 259 -17.07 -7.73 3.42
CA VAL A 259 -15.97 -8.34 4.17
C VAL A 259 -14.73 -8.51 3.30
N SER A 260 -14.91 -8.91 2.04
CA SER A 260 -13.83 -8.98 1.05
C SER A 260 -13.15 -7.63 0.86
N ALA A 261 -13.95 -6.58 0.63
CA ALA A 261 -13.45 -5.22 0.44
C ALA A 261 -12.64 -4.74 1.66
N ALA A 262 -13.07 -5.08 2.88
CA ALA A 262 -12.36 -4.75 4.11
C ALA A 262 -11.02 -5.52 4.24
N PHE A 263 -11.02 -6.83 3.97
CA PHE A 263 -9.78 -7.62 4.01
C PHE A 263 -8.77 -7.17 2.94
N TYR A 264 -9.24 -6.82 1.75
CA TYR A 264 -8.41 -6.27 0.69
C TYR A 264 -7.75 -4.95 1.11
N ALA A 265 -8.50 -4.04 1.74
CA ALA A 265 -7.96 -2.79 2.27
C ALA A 265 -6.87 -3.02 3.34
N VAL A 266 -7.08 -3.98 4.24
CA VAL A 266 -6.07 -4.39 5.23
C VAL A 266 -4.84 -4.98 4.57
N TYR A 267 -5.03 -5.91 3.62
CA TYR A 267 -3.95 -6.52 2.85
C TYR A 267 -3.05 -5.47 2.19
N ILE A 268 -3.65 -4.48 1.52
CA ILE A 268 -2.90 -3.44 0.83
C ILE A 268 -2.13 -2.51 1.75
N THR A 269 -2.78 -2.14 2.84
CA THR A 269 -2.17 -1.35 3.91
C THR A 269 -0.99 -2.10 4.51
N LEU A 270 -1.13 -3.41 4.75
CA LEU A 270 -0.06 -4.24 5.29
C LEU A 270 1.12 -4.37 4.32
N ILE A 271 0.88 -4.52 3.01
CA ILE A 271 1.96 -4.49 2.00
C ILE A 271 2.77 -3.22 2.15
N ARG A 272 2.11 -2.05 2.12
CA ARG A 272 2.83 -0.78 2.19
C ARG A 272 3.52 -0.55 3.54
N LYS A 273 2.92 -1.00 4.64
CA LYS A 273 3.49 -0.87 5.99
C LYS A 273 4.66 -1.83 6.25
N LYS A 274 4.60 -3.04 5.69
CA LYS A 274 5.58 -4.10 5.95
C LYS A 274 6.61 -4.26 4.84
N LEU A 275 6.45 -3.65 3.67
CA LEU A 275 7.43 -3.68 2.57
C LEU A 275 7.75 -2.26 2.07
N PRO A 276 8.36 -1.39 2.90
CA PRO A 276 8.76 -0.06 2.44
C PRO A 276 9.87 -0.15 1.39
N ASP A 277 9.73 0.61 0.29
CA ASP A 277 10.68 0.62 -0.83
C ASP A 277 11.89 1.56 -0.59
N ASP A 278 11.81 2.44 0.42
CA ASP A 278 12.68 3.63 0.57
C ASP A 278 13.50 3.76 1.86
N ASP A 279 13.33 2.86 2.82
CA ASP A 279 14.09 2.95 4.05
C ASP A 279 15.47 2.31 3.84
N GLU A 280 16.45 3.14 3.50
CA GLU A 280 17.88 2.79 3.33
C GLU A 280 18.42 2.04 4.57
N LYS A 281 17.83 2.30 5.75
CA LYS A 281 18.12 1.61 7.02
C LYS A 281 17.51 0.21 7.15
N SER A 282 16.46 -0.09 6.37
CA SER A 282 15.68 -1.33 6.50
C SER A 282 15.99 -2.38 5.43
N GLY A 283 16.71 -1.98 4.37
CA GLY A 283 17.09 -2.81 3.22
C GLY A 283 15.99 -2.95 2.16
N HIS A 284 16.36 -3.36 0.95
CA HIS A 284 15.42 -3.50 -0.16
C HIS A 284 14.63 -4.82 -0.08
N ALA A 285 13.30 -4.71 0.05
CA ALA A 285 12.39 -5.84 -0.02
C ALA A 285 12.12 -6.22 -1.48
N SER A 286 12.31 -7.50 -1.84
CA SER A 286 11.95 -7.99 -3.17
C SER A 286 10.45 -8.30 -3.22
N MET A 287 9.69 -7.49 -3.97
CA MET A 287 8.26 -7.72 -4.16
C MET A 287 7.98 -9.06 -4.84
N ALA A 288 8.83 -9.47 -5.78
CA ALA A 288 8.71 -10.78 -6.44
C ALA A 288 8.82 -11.92 -5.43
N GLN A 289 9.81 -11.90 -4.52
CA GLN A 289 9.91 -12.93 -3.50
C GLN A 289 8.73 -12.92 -2.53
N PHE A 290 8.24 -11.74 -2.17
CA PHE A 290 7.06 -11.64 -1.33
C PHE A 290 5.85 -12.30 -1.96
N LEU A 291 5.56 -12.01 -3.23
CA LEU A 291 4.48 -12.64 -3.99
C LEU A 291 4.75 -14.14 -4.18
N GLY A 292 6.00 -14.53 -4.41
CA GLY A 292 6.42 -15.94 -4.49
C GLY A 292 6.05 -16.75 -3.25
N PHE A 293 6.43 -16.25 -2.07
CA PHE A 293 6.07 -16.89 -0.80
C PHE A 293 4.56 -16.79 -0.52
N LEU A 294 3.89 -15.70 -0.90
CA LEU A 294 2.43 -15.58 -0.83
C LEU A 294 1.75 -16.70 -1.62
N GLY A 295 2.22 -16.96 -2.85
CA GLY A 295 1.78 -18.06 -3.70
C GLY A 295 2.05 -19.43 -3.11
N LEU A 296 3.23 -19.64 -2.56
CA LEU A 296 3.59 -20.90 -1.90
C LEU A 296 2.70 -21.19 -0.69
N PHE A 297 2.46 -20.18 0.16
CA PHE A 297 1.57 -20.35 1.31
C PHE A 297 0.12 -20.57 0.87
N ASN A 298 -0.36 -19.84 -0.15
CA ASN A 298 -1.67 -20.12 -0.73
C ASN A 298 -1.76 -21.56 -1.26
N LEU A 299 -0.77 -22.03 -2.02
CA LEU A 299 -0.73 -23.39 -2.52
C LEU A 299 -0.84 -24.40 -1.38
N ILE A 300 -0.03 -24.27 -0.33
CA ILE A 300 -0.01 -25.23 0.79
C ILE A 300 -1.29 -25.17 1.64
N ILE A 301 -1.76 -23.97 1.97
CA ILE A 301 -2.91 -23.78 2.87
C ILE A 301 -4.22 -24.17 2.17
N PHE A 302 -4.34 -23.94 0.85
CA PHE A 302 -5.57 -24.24 0.10
C PHE A 302 -5.58 -25.59 -0.58
N LEU A 303 -4.44 -26.27 -0.66
CA LEU A 303 -4.39 -27.63 -1.17
C LEU A 303 -5.36 -28.58 -0.44
N PRO A 304 -5.44 -28.61 0.91
CA PRO A 304 -6.43 -29.44 1.62
C PRO A 304 -7.87 -29.11 1.24
N VAL A 305 -8.20 -27.82 1.11
CA VAL A 305 -9.55 -27.35 0.75
C VAL A 305 -9.88 -27.82 -0.67
N ALA A 306 -8.98 -27.60 -1.62
CA ALA A 306 -9.12 -28.03 -3.01
C ALA A 306 -9.28 -29.56 -3.13
N ILE A 307 -8.53 -30.33 -2.32
CA ILE A 307 -8.66 -31.78 -2.23
C ILE A 307 -10.06 -32.19 -1.73
N ILE A 308 -10.55 -31.57 -0.66
CA ILE A 308 -11.90 -31.85 -0.12
C ILE A 308 -12.99 -31.53 -1.14
N LEU A 309 -12.89 -30.40 -1.85
CA LEU A 309 -13.84 -29.99 -2.90
C LEU A 309 -13.90 -30.99 -4.06
N ASN A 310 -12.77 -31.58 -4.42
CA ASN A 310 -12.72 -32.62 -5.43
C ASN A 310 -13.28 -33.96 -4.94
N PHE A 311 -12.95 -34.36 -3.70
CA PHE A 311 -13.52 -35.59 -3.13
C PHE A 311 -15.03 -35.52 -2.94
N THR A 312 -15.56 -34.35 -2.58
CA THR A 312 -17.00 -34.10 -2.45
C THR A 312 -17.72 -33.97 -3.79
N LYS A 313 -17.01 -34.05 -4.93
CA LYS A 313 -17.52 -33.85 -6.30
C LYS A 313 -18.25 -32.52 -6.51
N LEU A 314 -18.10 -31.56 -5.58
CA LEU A 314 -18.62 -30.22 -5.74
C LEU A 314 -17.89 -29.49 -6.87
N GLU A 315 -16.60 -29.80 -7.06
CA GLU A 315 -15.78 -29.26 -8.14
C GLU A 315 -14.84 -30.31 -8.74
N PRO A 316 -15.31 -31.08 -9.74
CA PRO A 316 -14.49 -32.11 -10.37
C PRO A 316 -13.36 -31.53 -11.23
N PHE A 317 -12.10 -31.82 -10.88
CA PHE A 317 -10.92 -31.41 -11.67
C PHE A 317 -10.85 -32.05 -13.07
N TYR A 318 -11.60 -33.13 -13.33
CA TYR A 318 -11.56 -33.88 -14.59
C TYR A 318 -12.26 -33.17 -15.76
N MET A 319 -12.94 -32.04 -15.53
CA MET A 319 -13.59 -31.24 -16.58
C MET A 319 -12.62 -30.34 -17.36
N LEU A 320 -11.34 -30.27 -16.97
CA LEU A 320 -10.36 -29.39 -17.62
C LEU A 320 -9.74 -30.02 -18.87
N THR A 321 -10.17 -29.56 -20.04
CA THR A 321 -9.47 -29.81 -21.32
C THR A 321 -8.10 -29.12 -21.31
N LEU A 322 -7.11 -29.67 -22.02
CA LEU A 322 -5.77 -29.06 -22.14
C LEU A 322 -5.80 -27.59 -22.60
N LYS A 323 -6.76 -27.25 -23.49
CA LYS A 323 -7.00 -25.87 -23.93
C LYS A 323 -7.46 -24.97 -22.79
N GLN A 324 -8.42 -25.41 -21.98
CA GLN A 324 -8.93 -24.65 -20.83
C GLN A 324 -7.84 -24.49 -19.77
N PHE A 325 -7.09 -25.56 -19.49
CA PHE A 325 -5.95 -25.49 -18.58
C PHE A 325 -4.89 -24.49 -19.08
N GLY A 326 -4.53 -24.53 -20.37
CA GLY A 326 -3.60 -23.58 -20.98
C GLY A 326 -4.09 -22.13 -20.92
N LEU A 327 -5.39 -21.90 -21.17
CA LEU A 327 -6.00 -20.58 -21.04
C LEU A 327 -6.00 -20.07 -19.59
N ILE A 328 -6.32 -20.93 -18.61
CA ILE A 328 -6.29 -20.57 -17.19
C ILE A 328 -4.87 -20.26 -16.73
N VAL A 329 -3.88 -21.05 -17.14
CA VAL A 329 -2.47 -20.81 -16.80
C VAL A 329 -1.96 -19.54 -17.46
N GLY A 330 -2.24 -19.35 -18.76
CA GLY A 330 -1.85 -18.13 -19.49
C GLY A 330 -2.49 -16.87 -18.88
N LYS A 331 -3.79 -16.94 -18.60
CA LYS A 331 -4.54 -15.92 -17.87
C LYS A 331 -3.90 -15.66 -16.51
N GLY A 332 -3.67 -16.69 -15.70
CA GLY A 332 -3.09 -16.52 -14.37
C GLY A 332 -1.67 -15.96 -14.38
N LEU A 333 -0.85 -16.26 -15.39
CA LEU A 333 0.48 -15.66 -15.54
C LEU A 333 0.42 -14.16 -15.91
N LEU A 334 -0.50 -13.75 -16.78
CA LEU A 334 -0.62 -12.35 -17.18
C LEU A 334 -1.42 -11.53 -16.16
N ASP A 335 -2.60 -12.01 -15.80
CA ASP A 335 -3.56 -11.34 -14.93
C ASP A 335 -3.15 -11.34 -13.46
N ASN A 336 -2.72 -12.49 -12.93
CA ASN A 336 -2.36 -12.57 -11.51
C ASN A 336 -0.87 -12.29 -11.33
N VAL A 337 0.00 -13.10 -11.93
CA VAL A 337 1.44 -13.02 -11.67
C VAL A 337 2.00 -11.65 -12.10
N LEU A 338 1.85 -11.25 -13.36
CA LEU A 338 2.38 -9.98 -13.84
C LEU A 338 1.60 -8.77 -13.30
N SER A 339 0.28 -8.76 -13.43
CA SER A 339 -0.53 -7.59 -13.02
C SER A 339 -0.40 -7.30 -11.52
N ASP A 340 -0.51 -8.31 -10.64
CA ASP A 340 -0.45 -8.05 -9.19
C ASP A 340 0.95 -7.64 -8.73
N TYR A 341 2.01 -8.02 -9.46
CA TYR A 341 3.35 -7.48 -9.26
C TYR A 341 3.44 -5.99 -9.61
N LEU A 342 2.94 -5.61 -10.80
CA LEU A 342 2.92 -4.22 -11.25
C LEU A 342 2.07 -3.36 -10.32
N TRP A 343 0.90 -3.87 -9.94
CA TRP A 343 -0.02 -3.21 -9.04
C TRP A 343 0.59 -3.01 -7.65
N ALA A 344 1.21 -4.03 -7.08
CA ALA A 344 1.90 -3.88 -5.81
C ALA A 344 3.05 -2.86 -5.87
N LYS A 345 3.82 -2.86 -6.97
CA LYS A 345 4.84 -1.83 -7.20
C LYS A 345 4.21 -0.45 -7.32
N ALA A 346 3.06 -0.31 -7.97
CA ALA A 346 2.31 0.94 -8.02
C ALA A 346 1.86 1.42 -6.64
N VAL A 347 1.38 0.49 -5.80
CA VAL A 347 1.00 0.77 -4.40
C VAL A 347 2.17 1.29 -3.60
N LEU A 348 3.39 0.78 -3.80
CA LEU A 348 4.59 1.29 -3.12
C LEU A 348 5.06 2.65 -3.69
N LEU A 349 4.92 2.85 -5.00
CA LEU A 349 5.37 4.08 -5.69
C LEU A 349 4.43 5.28 -5.53
N THR A 350 3.15 5.06 -5.25
CA THR A 350 2.12 6.12 -5.13
C THR A 350 1.63 6.26 -3.69
N THR A 351 0.35 5.99 -3.41
CA THR A 351 -0.26 5.76 -2.10
C THR A 351 -1.23 4.60 -2.22
N THR A 352 -1.57 3.93 -1.11
CA THR A 352 -2.58 2.86 -1.15
C THR A 352 -3.91 3.41 -1.64
N THR A 353 -4.25 4.63 -1.24
CA THR A 353 -5.45 5.36 -1.69
C THR A 353 -5.42 5.61 -3.20
N VAL A 354 -4.32 6.15 -3.76
CA VAL A 354 -4.19 6.44 -5.20
C VAL A 354 -4.24 5.14 -6.01
N ALA A 355 -3.56 4.09 -5.55
CA ALA A 355 -3.51 2.81 -6.25
C ALA A 355 -4.89 2.13 -6.30
N THR A 356 -5.59 2.02 -5.16
CA THR A 356 -6.91 1.38 -5.12
C THR A 356 -7.97 2.19 -5.86
N ALA A 357 -8.00 3.52 -5.67
CA ALA A 357 -8.92 4.35 -6.44
C ALA A 357 -8.56 4.37 -7.94
N GLY A 358 -7.27 4.30 -8.29
CA GLY A 358 -6.81 4.26 -9.68
C GLY A 358 -7.24 3.01 -10.45
N LEU A 359 -7.52 1.89 -9.77
CA LEU A 359 -8.12 0.73 -10.42
C LEU A 359 -9.51 1.06 -11.01
N THR A 360 -10.22 2.06 -10.48
CA THR A 360 -11.54 2.45 -11.03
C THR A 360 -11.44 3.04 -12.43
N ILE A 361 -10.26 3.45 -12.91
CA ILE A 361 -10.02 3.84 -14.32
C ILE A 361 -10.38 2.72 -15.31
N GLN A 362 -10.48 1.47 -14.83
CA GLN A 362 -11.03 0.38 -15.62
C GLN A 362 -12.43 0.68 -16.16
N VAL A 363 -13.27 1.41 -15.41
CA VAL A 363 -14.63 1.80 -15.80
C VAL A 363 -14.64 2.64 -17.09
N PRO A 364 -14.00 3.83 -17.14
CA PRO A 364 -13.92 4.60 -18.37
C PRO A 364 -13.20 3.85 -19.50
N LEU A 365 -12.18 3.05 -19.17
CA LEU A 365 -11.43 2.29 -20.18
C LEU A 365 -12.29 1.19 -20.82
N ALA A 366 -13.10 0.49 -20.03
CA ALA A 366 -14.05 -0.50 -20.52
C ALA A 366 -15.09 0.14 -21.45
N ALA A 367 -15.68 1.27 -21.06
CA ALA A 367 -16.63 2.00 -21.91
C ALA A 367 -16.01 2.42 -23.27
N VAL A 368 -14.72 2.80 -23.29
CA VAL A 368 -14.00 3.07 -24.54
C VAL A 368 -13.84 1.80 -25.38
N VAL A 369 -13.47 0.67 -24.76
CA VAL A 369 -13.32 -0.62 -25.46
C VAL A 369 -14.65 -1.10 -26.03
N ASP A 370 -15.75 -0.95 -25.29
CA ASP A 370 -17.09 -1.35 -25.75
C ASP A 370 -17.55 -0.49 -26.93
N SER A 371 -17.32 0.83 -26.86
CA SER A 371 -17.60 1.76 -27.96
C SER A 371 -16.80 1.42 -29.22
N LEU A 372 -15.52 1.06 -29.08
CA LEU A 372 -14.67 0.62 -30.20
C LEU A 372 -15.11 -0.72 -30.80
N THR A 373 -15.73 -1.59 -30.00
CA THR A 373 -16.24 -2.90 -30.42
C THR A 373 -17.60 -2.79 -31.11
N GLY A 374 -18.18 -1.58 -31.20
CA GLY A 374 -19.43 -1.30 -31.90
C GLY A 374 -20.68 -1.38 -31.03
N ASN A 375 -20.53 -1.57 -29.71
CA ASN A 375 -21.62 -1.46 -28.75
C ASN A 375 -21.70 -0.01 -28.27
N ALA A 376 -22.83 0.67 -28.49
CA ALA A 376 -22.99 2.03 -27.98
C ALA A 376 -23.19 1.98 -26.46
N PRO A 377 -22.27 2.54 -25.64
CA PRO A 377 -22.43 2.57 -24.19
C PRO A 377 -23.66 3.40 -23.79
N HIS A 378 -24.29 3.05 -22.68
CA HIS A 378 -25.42 3.79 -22.15
C HIS A 378 -24.96 5.17 -21.61
N LEU A 379 -25.88 6.13 -21.50
CA LEU A 379 -25.56 7.45 -20.94
C LEU A 379 -25.05 7.35 -19.49
N MET A 380 -25.48 6.33 -18.75
CA MET A 380 -25.01 6.06 -17.39
C MET A 380 -23.52 5.68 -17.37
N ASP A 381 -23.04 4.97 -18.38
CA ASP A 381 -21.64 4.53 -18.47
C ASP A 381 -20.73 5.72 -18.68
N TYR A 382 -21.12 6.66 -19.54
CA TYR A 382 -20.41 7.93 -19.73
C TYR A 382 -20.43 8.81 -18.48
N LEU A 383 -21.57 8.89 -17.78
CA LEU A 383 -21.68 9.70 -16.57
C LEU A 383 -20.84 9.12 -15.42
N GLY A 384 -20.88 7.80 -15.24
CA GLY A 384 -20.07 7.10 -14.25
C GLY A 384 -18.57 7.17 -14.58
N ALA A 385 -18.19 6.97 -15.85
CA ALA A 385 -16.83 7.16 -16.35
C ALA A 385 -16.29 8.57 -16.06
N LEU A 386 -17.09 9.60 -16.31
CA LEU A 386 -16.72 10.99 -16.02
C LEU A 386 -16.52 11.21 -14.51
N ALA A 387 -17.43 10.71 -13.68
CA ALA A 387 -17.31 10.80 -12.23
C ALA A 387 -16.02 10.13 -11.72
N VAL A 388 -15.71 8.93 -12.21
CA VAL A 388 -14.44 8.23 -11.92
C VAL A 388 -13.23 9.07 -12.31
N MET A 389 -13.21 9.63 -13.52
CA MET A 389 -12.08 10.42 -14.00
C MET A 389 -11.86 11.68 -13.16
N VAL A 390 -12.93 12.38 -12.78
CA VAL A 390 -12.85 13.56 -11.90
C VAL A 390 -12.37 13.16 -10.51
N GLY A 391 -12.88 12.06 -9.95
CA GLY A 391 -12.44 11.54 -8.65
C GLY A 391 -10.96 11.16 -8.67
N PHE A 392 -10.52 10.44 -9.71
CA PHE A 392 -9.14 10.06 -9.83
C PHE A 392 -8.22 11.29 -9.98
N ALA A 393 -8.61 12.28 -10.78
CA ALA A 393 -7.87 13.53 -10.88
C ALA A 393 -7.77 14.24 -9.52
N GLY A 394 -8.87 14.32 -8.77
CA GLY A 394 -8.92 14.96 -7.44
C GLY A 394 -8.02 14.29 -6.40
N ILE A 395 -7.88 12.97 -6.42
CA ILE A 395 -6.95 12.22 -5.54
C ILE A 395 -5.48 12.56 -5.84
N ASN A 396 -5.16 12.87 -7.09
CA ASN A 396 -3.80 13.15 -7.56
C ASN A 396 -3.36 14.61 -7.39
N ILE A 397 -4.28 15.52 -7.01
CA ILE A 397 -3.93 16.92 -6.73
C ILE A 397 -3.18 17.00 -5.39
N PRO A 398 -1.97 17.60 -5.35
CA PRO A 398 -1.22 17.76 -4.12
C PRO A 398 -2.00 18.64 -3.10
N SER A 399 -2.16 18.15 -1.87
CA SER A 399 -2.96 18.84 -0.83
C SER A 399 -2.35 20.18 -0.38
N ASP A 400 -1.08 20.40 -0.67
CA ASP A 400 -0.34 21.66 -0.49
C ASP A 400 -0.84 22.79 -1.39
N VAL A 401 -1.43 22.50 -2.55
CA VAL A 401 -2.02 23.54 -3.43
C VAL A 401 -3.28 24.14 -2.78
N PHE A 402 -4.09 23.31 -2.13
CA PHE A 402 -5.35 23.75 -1.53
C PHE A 402 -5.13 24.45 -0.19
N ASN A 403 -4.23 23.90 0.64
CA ASN A 403 -3.86 24.54 1.91
C ASN A 403 -3.21 25.90 1.68
N ARG A 404 -2.36 26.05 0.66
CA ARG A 404 -1.79 27.35 0.28
C ARG A 404 -2.86 28.34 -0.18
N SER A 405 -3.90 27.89 -0.89
CA SER A 405 -5.03 28.77 -1.26
C SER A 405 -5.87 29.19 -0.04
N LYS A 406 -6.04 28.29 0.94
CA LYS A 406 -6.79 28.57 2.16
C LYS A 406 -6.01 29.49 3.09
N GLU A 407 -4.70 29.28 3.23
CA GLU A 407 -3.79 30.17 3.97
C GLU A 407 -3.75 31.54 3.30
N ALA A 408 -3.59 31.62 1.97
CA ALA A 408 -3.62 32.89 1.25
C ALA A 408 -4.96 33.64 1.39
N ASN A 409 -6.09 32.93 1.37
CA ASN A 409 -7.40 33.54 1.60
C ASN A 409 -7.58 34.03 3.05
N LEU A 410 -7.07 33.28 4.04
CA LEU A 410 -7.10 33.69 5.45
C LEU A 410 -6.17 34.87 5.73
N GLU A 411 -5.01 34.95 5.07
CA GLU A 411 -4.11 36.10 5.12
C GLU A 411 -4.76 37.35 4.53
N LEU A 412 -5.39 37.24 3.36
CA LEU A 412 -6.14 38.33 2.73
C LEU A 412 -7.32 38.81 3.58
N GLU A 413 -8.05 37.88 4.22
CA GLU A 413 -9.17 38.23 5.09
C GLU A 413 -8.71 38.93 6.38
N ASN A 414 -7.63 38.44 7.01
CA ASN A 414 -7.04 39.09 8.17
C ASN A 414 -6.45 40.48 7.85
N GLU A 415 -5.82 40.63 6.68
CA GLU A 415 -5.29 41.92 6.22
C GLU A 415 -6.42 42.94 6.03
N ASN A 416 -7.52 42.55 5.39
CA ASN A 416 -8.70 43.40 5.21
C ASN A 416 -9.33 43.83 6.55
N VAL A 417 -9.42 42.92 7.53
CA VAL A 417 -9.92 43.23 8.87
C VAL A 417 -8.99 44.19 9.61
N SER A 418 -7.67 44.03 9.46
CA SER A 418 -6.69 44.93 10.07
C SER A 418 -6.74 46.35 9.50
N LEU A 419 -6.90 46.47 8.17
CA LEU A 419 -7.05 47.76 7.49
C LEU A 419 -8.32 48.49 7.91
N THR A 420 -9.45 47.77 8.00
CA THR A 420 -10.71 48.37 8.48
C THR A 420 -10.67 48.77 9.95
N ALA A 421 -9.96 48.01 10.80
CA ALA A 421 -9.75 48.40 12.20
C ALA A 421 -8.87 49.66 12.32
N GLN A 422 -7.84 49.77 11.49
CA GLN A 422 -6.93 50.93 11.48
C GLN A 422 -7.61 52.18 10.92
N GLU A 423 -8.44 52.07 9.89
CA GLU A 423 -9.28 53.18 9.40
C GLU A 423 -10.25 53.68 10.48
N ARG A 424 -10.88 52.78 11.24
CA ARG A 424 -11.76 53.18 12.35
C ARG A 424 -11.01 53.92 13.46
N ALA A 425 -9.83 53.44 13.85
CA ALA A 425 -9.02 54.10 14.87
C ALA A 425 -8.56 55.50 14.41
N ASN A 426 -8.21 55.66 13.14
CA ASN A 426 -7.85 56.97 12.58
C ASN A 426 -9.04 57.94 12.57
N LEU A 427 -10.24 57.45 12.21
CA LEU A 427 -11.47 58.25 12.25
C LEU A 427 -11.86 58.67 13.68
N GLU A 428 -11.64 57.82 14.67
CA GLU A 428 -11.87 58.15 16.09
C GLU A 428 -10.90 59.24 16.56
N LEU A 429 -9.61 59.14 16.22
CA LEU A 429 -8.61 60.18 16.53
C LEU A 429 -8.89 61.50 15.81
N GLU A 430 -9.37 61.45 14.57
CA GLU A 430 -9.75 62.65 13.82
C GLU A 430 -10.98 63.33 14.45
N ASN A 431 -11.98 62.56 14.86
CA ASN A 431 -13.14 63.08 15.60
C ASN A 431 -12.75 63.64 16.97
N GLU A 432 -11.82 63.02 17.69
CA GLU A 432 -11.34 63.50 18.98
C GLU A 432 -10.58 64.82 18.83
N ASN A 433 -9.73 64.94 17.81
CA ASN A 433 -9.03 66.19 17.48
C ASN A 433 -9.98 67.32 17.04
N VAL A 434 -11.01 67.01 16.26
CA VAL A 434 -12.06 67.98 15.89
C VAL A 434 -12.88 68.42 17.12
N SER A 435 -13.12 67.51 18.06
CA SER A 435 -13.80 67.82 19.32
C SER A 435 -12.97 68.74 20.23
N LEU A 436 -11.66 68.47 20.34
CA LEU A 436 -10.73 69.28 21.14
C LEU A 436 -10.55 70.70 20.56
N THR A 437 -10.43 70.82 19.24
CA THR A 437 -10.35 72.13 18.55
C THR A 437 -11.65 72.92 18.62
N ALA A 438 -12.82 72.26 18.68
CA ALA A 438 -14.10 72.94 18.91
C ALA A 438 -14.22 73.47 20.36
N GLN A 439 -13.58 72.83 21.34
CA GLN A 439 -13.57 73.27 22.74
C GLN A 439 -12.66 74.49 22.98
N GLU A 440 -11.53 74.59 22.27
CA GLU A 440 -10.62 75.75 22.36
C GLU A 440 -11.20 77.05 21.75
N HIS A 441 -12.27 76.96 20.95
CA HIS A 441 -12.95 78.10 20.35
C HIS A 441 -14.26 78.49 21.05
N THR A 442 -14.29 78.40 22.39
CA THR A 442 -15.33 79.07 23.19
C THR A 442 -14.76 80.38 23.75
N PRO A 443 -15.04 81.56 23.16
CA PRO A 443 -14.54 82.83 23.69
C PRO A 443 -15.24 83.14 25.02
N SER A 444 -14.43 83.25 26.08
CA SER A 444 -14.82 83.72 27.42
C SER A 444 -15.18 85.20 27.38
N ILE A 445 -16.43 85.50 27.04
CA ILE A 445 -17.01 86.84 27.20
C ILE A 445 -17.44 87.02 28.66
N LEU A 446 -16.60 87.73 29.41
CA LEU A 446 -16.92 88.72 30.45
C LEU A 446 -18.36 88.73 31.01
N GLN A 447 -18.47 88.60 32.33
CA GLN A 447 -19.14 89.65 33.10
C GLN A 447 -18.67 89.72 34.56
N ASN A 448 -17.93 90.79 34.81
CA ASN A 448 -17.64 91.35 36.12
C ASN A 448 -18.69 92.48 36.31
N SER A 449 -19.59 92.38 37.29
CA SER A 449 -20.32 93.56 37.79
C SER A 449 -20.81 93.36 39.23
N THR A 450 -20.20 94.18 40.08
CA THR A 450 -20.57 94.68 41.40
C THR A 450 -22.06 94.93 41.68
N ALA A 451 -22.48 94.53 42.88
CA ALA A 451 -23.15 95.27 43.96
C ALA A 451 -24.45 96.09 43.74
N VAL A 452 -25.30 96.02 44.79
CA VAL A 452 -26.25 96.99 45.37
C VAL A 452 -27.75 96.64 45.24
N SER A 453 -28.32 96.46 46.45
CA SER A 453 -29.73 96.51 46.90
C SER A 453 -30.68 95.36 46.59
#